data_AF-A0A4Q4DKG2-F1
#
_entry.id   AF-A0A4Q4DKG2-F1
#
_cell.length_a   1.000
_cell.length_b   1.000
_cell.length_c   1.000
_cell.angle_alpha   90.00
_cell.angle_beta   90.00
_cell.angle_gamma   90.00
#
_symmetry.space_group_name_H-M   'P 1'
#
loop_
_entity.id
_entity.type
_entity.pdbx_description
1 polymer ?
#
loop_
_entity_poly.entity_id
_entity_poly.type
_entity_poly.pdbx_seq_one_letter_code
_entity_poly.pdbx_strand_id
1 'polypeptide(L)'
;MPWRETGMSQGEAVRHVIALRPLTEQVVRTLNPYIGLDDVAGDIAAIGYPQDGSQARESFEGSGSPLVASPDGILPWSGFALEASADGQHRIFVRLTGMAWEAVGTGTDTRIVQAEPHGGDSQRFIVQRVTDDGHYEPADTWERYSHYRILTAGSQLALEAPSDGGPLFLAAPNDGPGQRFKAEYTCLGEQDSPQRHYQSLYSHAGRLDIPHYPLR
;
A
#
# COMPACT_ATOMS: atom_id res chain seq x y z
N MET A 1 3.79 -37.95 18.87
CA MET A 1 2.82 -38.11 17.76
C MET A 1 3.62 -38.39 16.50
N PRO A 2 3.40 -39.51 15.80
CA PRO A 2 4.31 -39.93 14.73
C PRO A 2 4.03 -39.10 13.48
N TRP A 3 5.10 -38.49 12.97
CA TRP A 3 5.17 -37.88 11.65
C TRP A 3 4.66 -38.90 10.63
N ARG A 4 3.61 -38.56 9.88
CA ARG A 4 3.23 -39.39 8.73
C ARG A 4 4.28 -39.17 7.66
N GLU A 5 5.07 -40.19 7.37
CA GLU A 5 5.96 -40.18 6.21
C GLU A 5 5.08 -40.02 4.96
N THR A 6 5.09 -38.83 4.38
CA THR A 6 4.41 -38.52 3.13
C THR A 6 5.08 -39.20 1.94
N GLY A 7 6.17 -39.96 2.14
CA GLY A 7 7.00 -40.53 1.08
C GLY A 7 7.80 -39.47 0.30
N MET A 8 7.81 -38.23 0.78
CA MET A 8 8.52 -37.09 0.20
C MET A 8 9.31 -36.40 1.33
N SER A 9 10.58 -36.10 1.09
CA SER A 9 11.37 -35.32 2.05
C SER A 9 10.98 -33.84 2.01
N GLN A 10 11.19 -33.13 3.11
CA GLN A 10 10.96 -31.68 3.17
C GLN A 10 11.76 -30.92 2.09
N GLY A 11 13.00 -31.36 1.79
CA GLY A 11 13.81 -30.76 0.73
C GLY A 11 13.25 -30.98 -0.68
N GLU A 12 12.65 -32.15 -0.95
CA GLU A 12 11.95 -32.41 -2.22
C GLU A 12 10.67 -31.58 -2.34
N ALA A 13 9.92 -31.44 -1.25
CA ALA A 13 8.74 -30.60 -1.21
C ALA A 13 9.09 -29.12 -1.46
N VAL A 14 10.15 -28.59 -0.84
CA VAL A 14 10.64 -27.22 -1.11
C VAL A 14 11.06 -27.06 -2.57
N ARG A 15 11.81 -28.03 -3.13
CA ARG A 15 12.20 -28.00 -4.55
C ARG A 15 10.99 -28.04 -5.50
N HIS A 16 9.93 -28.75 -5.14
CA HIS A 16 8.67 -28.78 -5.91
C HIS A 16 8.01 -27.41 -5.95
N VAL A 17 7.96 -26.71 -4.82
CA VAL A 17 7.42 -25.34 -4.71
C VAL A 17 8.28 -24.33 -5.48
N ILE A 18 9.61 -24.36 -5.30
CA ILE A 18 10.53 -23.45 -6.00
C ILE A 18 10.50 -23.67 -7.53
N ALA A 19 10.24 -24.90 -7.97
CA ALA A 19 10.06 -25.21 -9.39
C ALA A 19 8.69 -24.78 -9.96
N LEU A 20 7.86 -24.07 -9.17
CA LEU A 20 6.54 -23.56 -9.56
C LEU A 20 5.60 -24.64 -10.13
N ARG A 21 5.73 -25.87 -9.62
CA ARG A 21 4.84 -26.96 -10.00
C ARG A 21 3.52 -26.84 -9.24
N PRO A 22 2.40 -27.34 -9.79
CA PRO A 22 1.12 -27.35 -9.08
C PRO A 22 1.27 -27.96 -7.68
N LEU A 23 0.77 -27.26 -6.66
CA LEU A 23 0.83 -27.71 -5.28
C LEU A 23 -0.01 -28.96 -5.11
N THR A 24 0.48 -29.94 -4.34
CA THR A 24 -0.24 -31.18 -4.05
C THR A 24 -0.42 -31.35 -2.56
N GLU A 25 -1.43 -32.14 -2.18
CA GLU A 25 -1.70 -32.51 -0.77
C GLU A 25 -0.45 -33.10 -0.09
N GLN A 26 0.31 -33.92 -0.83
CA GLN A 26 1.55 -34.52 -0.35
C GLN A 26 2.61 -33.46 -0.03
N VAL A 27 2.79 -32.46 -0.90
CA VAL A 27 3.74 -31.35 -0.69
C VAL A 27 3.33 -30.53 0.54
N VAL A 28 2.06 -30.14 0.63
CA VAL A 28 1.54 -29.33 1.75
C VAL A 28 1.77 -30.06 3.08
N ARG A 29 1.34 -31.32 3.18
CA ARG A 29 1.51 -32.12 4.41
C ARG A 29 2.97 -32.40 4.76
N THR A 30 3.85 -32.42 3.77
CA THR A 30 5.31 -32.58 4.00
C THR A 30 5.92 -31.32 4.60
N LEU A 31 5.44 -30.13 4.20
CA LEU A 31 5.93 -28.84 4.70
C LEU A 31 5.28 -28.44 6.02
N ASN A 32 3.99 -28.73 6.18
CA ASN A 32 3.23 -28.48 7.39
C ASN A 32 2.25 -29.64 7.64
N PRO A 33 2.51 -30.53 8.62
CA PRO A 33 1.70 -31.72 8.84
C PRO A 33 0.30 -31.43 9.41
N TYR A 34 0.03 -30.19 9.82
CA TYR A 34 -1.21 -29.78 10.48
C TYR A 34 -2.27 -29.22 9.53
N ILE A 35 -1.90 -28.92 8.29
CA ILE A 35 -2.81 -28.32 7.29
C ILE A 35 -2.82 -29.15 6.00
N GLY A 36 -3.94 -29.10 5.28
CA GLY A 36 -4.12 -29.69 3.95
C GLY A 36 -4.22 -28.65 2.85
N LEU A 37 -4.34 -29.12 1.60
CA LEU A 37 -4.47 -28.24 0.44
C LEU A 37 -5.74 -27.38 0.49
N ASP A 38 -6.83 -27.89 1.07
CA ASP A 38 -8.08 -27.15 1.25
C ASP A 38 -7.94 -26.01 2.27
N ASP A 39 -7.18 -26.22 3.35
CA ASP A 39 -6.89 -25.16 4.33
C ASP A 39 -6.06 -24.05 3.66
N VAL A 40 -5.05 -24.44 2.87
CA VAL A 40 -4.26 -23.50 2.06
C VAL A 40 -5.14 -22.74 1.06
N ALA A 41 -6.06 -23.42 0.37
CA ALA A 41 -6.99 -22.76 -0.56
C ALA A 41 -7.91 -21.77 0.16
N GLY A 42 -8.38 -22.12 1.36
CA GLY A 42 -9.15 -21.23 2.23
C GLY A 42 -8.37 -19.99 2.66
N ASP A 43 -7.12 -20.18 3.08
CA ASP A 43 -6.22 -19.09 3.45
C ASP A 43 -5.96 -18.17 2.25
N ILE A 44 -5.70 -18.72 1.06
CA ILE A 44 -5.53 -17.98 -0.20
C ILE A 44 -6.76 -17.12 -0.52
N ALA A 45 -7.96 -17.68 -0.37
CA ALA A 45 -9.20 -16.97 -0.62
C ALA A 45 -9.46 -15.85 0.40
N ALA A 46 -9.04 -16.05 1.66
CA ALA A 46 -9.19 -15.07 2.73
C ALA A 46 -8.17 -13.92 2.67
N ILE A 47 -6.91 -14.22 2.32
CA ILE A 47 -5.84 -13.21 2.20
C ILE A 47 -5.82 -12.53 0.82
N GLY A 48 -6.42 -13.17 -0.18
CA GLY A 48 -6.38 -12.77 -1.59
C GLY A 48 -5.05 -13.08 -2.26
N TYR A 49 -5.09 -13.51 -3.53
CA TYR A 49 -3.91 -13.65 -4.39
C TYR A 49 -3.96 -12.64 -5.54
N PRO A 50 -2.85 -11.96 -5.88
CA PRO A 50 -2.78 -11.07 -7.04
C PRO A 50 -3.10 -11.88 -8.31
N GLN A 51 -4.18 -11.52 -9.01
CA GLN A 51 -4.71 -12.31 -10.14
C GLN A 51 -3.85 -12.18 -11.41
N ASP A 52 -2.89 -11.25 -11.45
CA ASP A 52 -2.26 -10.82 -12.71
C ASP A 52 -0.78 -11.23 -12.83
N GLY A 53 -0.32 -12.20 -12.04
CA GLY A 53 1.08 -12.68 -12.15
C GLY A 53 2.12 -11.66 -11.71
N SER A 54 1.75 -10.70 -10.86
CA SER A 54 2.69 -9.93 -10.04
C SER A 54 3.42 -10.92 -9.13
N GLN A 55 4.57 -11.38 -9.61
CA GLN A 55 5.47 -12.31 -8.95
C GLN A 55 5.62 -11.95 -7.47
N ALA A 56 5.66 -12.99 -6.62
CA ALA A 56 6.30 -12.94 -5.32
C ALA A 56 7.74 -12.46 -5.52
N ARG A 57 7.92 -11.14 -5.54
CA ARG A 57 9.23 -10.51 -5.45
C ARG A 57 9.54 -10.46 -3.97
N GLU A 58 10.75 -10.89 -3.65
CA GLU A 58 11.37 -10.72 -2.34
C GLU A 58 10.95 -9.39 -1.74
N SER A 59 10.55 -9.38 -0.46
CA SER A 59 10.21 -8.18 0.29
C SER A 59 11.18 -7.07 -0.09
N PHE A 60 10.73 -6.13 -0.91
CA PHE A 60 11.60 -5.04 -1.38
C PHE A 60 12.11 -4.30 -0.14
N GLU A 61 13.39 -3.92 -0.12
CA GLU A 61 14.18 -3.26 0.96
C GLU A 61 13.60 -1.94 1.56
N GLY A 62 12.30 -1.78 1.73
CA GLY A 62 11.68 -0.59 2.30
C GLY A 62 10.17 -0.69 2.48
N SER A 63 9.61 -1.90 2.37
CA SER A 63 8.31 -2.21 2.97
C SER A 63 8.36 -1.88 4.46
N GLY A 64 7.35 -1.19 4.98
CA GLY A 64 7.33 -0.64 6.33
C GLY A 64 7.96 0.75 6.49
N SER A 65 8.61 1.32 5.46
CA SER A 65 9.12 2.69 5.56
C SER A 65 7.96 3.69 5.64
N PRO A 66 8.00 4.66 6.58
CA PRO A 66 6.90 5.60 6.77
C PRO A 66 6.77 6.58 5.61
N LEU A 67 5.54 6.98 5.32
CA LEU A 67 5.27 8.16 4.50
C LEU A 67 5.48 9.39 5.37
N VAL A 68 6.24 10.36 4.89
CA VAL A 68 6.61 11.56 5.65
C VAL A 68 6.20 12.83 4.92
N ALA A 69 5.82 13.86 5.68
CA ALA A 69 5.78 15.23 5.19
C ALA A 69 7.16 15.87 5.43
N SER A 70 7.80 16.35 4.36
CA SER A 70 9.14 16.95 4.43
C SER A 70 9.10 18.42 4.01
N PRO A 71 9.51 19.37 4.88
CA PRO A 71 9.62 20.78 4.54
C PRO A 71 10.58 21.02 3.37
N ASP A 72 11.66 20.24 3.31
CA ASP A 72 12.74 20.32 2.32
C ASP A 72 12.67 19.17 1.30
N GLY A 73 11.49 18.63 1.01
CA GLY A 73 11.33 17.50 0.08
C GLY A 73 11.74 17.85 -1.36
N ILE A 74 13.01 17.63 -1.73
CA ILE A 74 13.57 17.99 -3.05
C ILE A 74 13.57 16.81 -4.02
N LEU A 75 13.11 15.61 -3.66
CA LEU A 75 13.22 14.45 -4.54
C LEU A 75 12.29 14.61 -5.74
N PRO A 76 12.79 14.86 -6.96
CA PRO A 76 11.94 15.14 -8.11
C PRO A 76 11.11 13.92 -8.55
N TRP A 77 11.39 12.75 -7.96
CA TRP A 77 10.82 11.47 -8.32
C TRP A 77 9.74 10.96 -7.37
N SER A 78 9.49 11.67 -6.27
CA SER A 78 8.42 11.33 -5.32
C SER A 78 7.07 11.65 -5.95
N GLY A 79 6.19 10.67 -5.98
CA GLY A 79 4.90 10.79 -6.61
C GLY A 79 3.99 9.65 -6.20
N PHE A 80 2.69 9.91 -6.27
CA PHE A 80 1.65 8.99 -5.85
C PHE A 80 0.63 8.84 -6.95
N ALA A 81 0.21 7.60 -7.23
CA ALA A 81 -0.86 7.31 -8.18
C ALA A 81 -2.08 6.81 -7.41
N LEU A 82 -3.26 7.32 -7.79
CA LEU A 82 -4.53 6.81 -7.30
C LEU A 82 -5.02 5.71 -8.23
N GLU A 83 -5.38 4.56 -7.67
CA GLU A 83 -6.06 3.49 -8.39
C GLU A 83 -7.43 3.26 -7.74
N ALA A 84 -8.48 3.55 -8.50
CA ALA A 84 -9.85 3.32 -8.07
C ALA A 84 -10.16 1.82 -8.04
N SER A 85 -10.94 1.41 -7.05
CA SER A 85 -11.54 0.10 -6.94
C SER A 85 -13.05 0.19 -7.18
N ALA A 86 -13.70 -0.94 -7.47
CA ALA A 86 -15.09 -0.98 -7.93
C ALA A 86 -16.12 -0.45 -6.91
N ASP A 87 -15.71 -0.23 -5.67
CA ASP A 87 -16.49 0.20 -4.51
C ASP A 87 -16.28 1.69 -4.15
N GLY A 88 -15.60 2.46 -4.98
CA GLY A 88 -15.28 3.88 -4.71
C GLY A 88 -14.18 4.06 -3.66
N GLN A 89 -13.52 2.97 -3.26
CA GLN A 89 -12.29 3.01 -2.48
C GLN A 89 -11.10 3.01 -3.41
N HIS A 90 -9.95 3.39 -2.85
CA HIS A 90 -8.74 3.61 -3.60
C HIS A 90 -7.55 2.94 -2.96
N ARG A 91 -6.63 2.49 -3.79
CA ARG A 91 -5.27 2.19 -3.37
C ARG A 91 -4.36 3.31 -3.86
N ILE A 92 -3.46 3.78 -3.01
CA ILE A 92 -2.50 4.84 -3.34
C ILE A 92 -1.14 4.19 -3.52
N PHE A 93 -0.52 4.37 -4.69
CA PHE A 93 0.75 3.76 -5.03
C PHE A 93 1.89 4.76 -5.03
N VAL A 94 3.05 4.34 -4.54
CA VAL A 94 4.31 5.07 -4.56
C VAL A 94 4.97 4.91 -5.93
N ARG A 95 5.30 6.02 -6.60
CA ARG A 95 5.94 6.03 -7.92
C ARG A 95 7.25 5.26 -7.95
N LEU A 96 8.14 5.54 -6.99
CA LEU A 96 9.52 5.03 -7.01
C LEU A 96 9.58 3.51 -6.82
N THR A 97 8.73 2.95 -5.96
CA THR A 97 8.80 1.55 -5.55
C THR A 97 7.67 0.69 -6.12
N GLY A 98 6.60 1.30 -6.62
CA GLY A 98 5.38 0.59 -7.01
C GLY A 98 4.57 0.02 -5.83
N MET A 99 5.00 0.27 -4.59
CA MET A 99 4.32 -0.15 -3.37
C MET A 99 3.04 0.63 -3.12
N ALA A 100 2.15 0.07 -2.31
CA ALA A 100 0.94 0.72 -1.86
C ALA A 100 1.16 1.42 -0.52
N TRP A 101 0.33 2.43 -0.23
CA TRP A 101 0.19 2.96 1.12
C TRP A 101 -0.55 1.96 1.99
N GLU A 102 -0.12 1.84 3.24
CA GLU A 102 -0.70 0.95 4.23
C GLU A 102 -0.80 1.62 5.60
N ALA A 103 -1.96 1.54 6.22
CA ALA A 103 -2.13 1.83 7.63
C ALA A 103 -1.74 0.60 8.47
N VAL A 104 -0.75 0.72 9.35
CA VAL A 104 -0.25 -0.39 10.18
C VAL A 104 -1.19 -0.79 11.32
N GLY A 105 -2.39 -0.21 11.37
CA GLY A 105 -3.37 -0.33 12.44
C GLY A 105 -4.67 0.39 12.06
N THR A 106 -5.64 0.43 12.97
CA THR A 106 -6.98 1.01 12.72
C THR A 106 -7.36 2.17 13.63
N GLY A 107 -6.53 2.46 14.64
CA GLY A 107 -6.77 3.53 15.63
C GLY A 107 -6.08 4.84 15.28
N THR A 108 -6.31 5.87 16.11
CA THR A 108 -5.56 7.12 16.03
C THR A 108 -4.07 6.88 16.29
N ASP A 109 -3.22 7.80 15.82
CA ASP A 109 -1.76 7.75 15.90
C ASP A 109 -1.12 6.60 15.11
N THR A 110 -1.92 5.78 14.43
CA THR A 110 -1.47 4.75 13.50
C THR A 110 -0.65 5.38 12.38
N ARG A 111 0.50 4.77 12.05
CA ARG A 111 1.38 5.23 10.97
C ARG A 111 0.94 4.74 9.60
N ILE A 112 1.33 5.51 8.59
CA ILE A 112 1.22 5.13 7.19
C ILE A 112 2.60 4.77 6.69
N VAL A 113 2.69 3.60 6.08
CA VAL A 113 3.94 3.06 5.51
C VAL A 113 3.72 2.68 4.05
N GLN A 114 4.81 2.51 3.31
CA GLN A 114 4.73 1.81 2.03
C GLN A 114 4.81 0.30 2.29
N ALA A 115 4.05 -0.49 1.55
CA ALA A 115 4.06 -1.94 1.65
C ALA A 115 3.71 -2.59 0.30
N GLU A 116 3.94 -3.89 0.20
CA GLU A 116 3.57 -4.63 -1.00
C GLU A 116 2.04 -4.57 -1.23
N PRO A 117 1.57 -4.38 -2.47
CA PRO A 117 0.15 -4.30 -2.74
C PRO A 117 -0.56 -5.63 -2.40
N HIS A 118 -1.59 -5.57 -1.56
CA HIS A 118 -2.40 -6.73 -1.20
C HIS A 118 -3.88 -6.37 -1.06
N GLY A 119 -4.76 -7.37 -1.00
CA GLY A 119 -6.22 -7.19 -1.04
C GLY A 119 -6.86 -6.62 0.23
N GLY A 120 -6.08 -6.42 1.30
CA GLY A 120 -6.58 -6.11 2.64
C GLY A 120 -7.02 -4.66 2.83
N ASP A 121 -7.88 -4.44 3.82
CA ASP A 121 -8.49 -3.13 4.10
C ASP A 121 -7.50 -2.06 4.56
N SER A 122 -6.33 -2.46 5.07
CA SER A 122 -5.27 -1.54 5.49
C SER A 122 -4.70 -0.68 4.34
N GLN A 123 -4.95 -1.08 3.09
CA GLN A 123 -4.52 -0.36 1.87
C GLN A 123 -5.69 0.29 1.12
N ARG A 124 -6.83 0.47 1.79
CA ARG A 124 -8.05 1.04 1.21
C ARG A 124 -8.35 2.42 1.76
N PHE A 125 -8.47 3.38 0.85
CA PHE A 125 -8.66 4.78 1.17
C PHE A 125 -9.86 5.39 0.46
N ILE A 126 -10.52 6.33 1.11
CA ILE A 126 -11.51 7.21 0.51
C ILE A 126 -10.83 8.56 0.29
N VAL A 127 -10.85 9.04 -0.95
CA VAL A 127 -10.29 10.33 -1.32
C VAL A 127 -11.42 11.31 -1.56
N GLN A 128 -11.34 12.45 -0.89
CA GLN A 128 -12.35 13.50 -0.97
C GLN A 128 -11.70 14.80 -1.43
N ARG A 129 -12.16 15.37 -2.55
CA ARG A 129 -11.77 16.72 -2.98
C ARG A 129 -12.44 17.75 -2.07
N VAL A 130 -11.67 18.74 -1.67
CA VAL A 130 -12.17 19.93 -0.96
C VAL A 130 -12.65 20.93 -2.01
N THR A 131 -13.93 21.27 -1.95
CA THR A 131 -14.54 22.27 -2.83
C THR A 131 -14.21 23.69 -2.36
N ASP A 132 -14.43 24.67 -3.23
CA ASP A 132 -14.13 26.09 -2.92
C ASP A 132 -14.92 26.64 -1.72
N ASP A 133 -16.10 26.07 -1.45
CA ASP A 133 -16.94 26.38 -0.29
C ASP A 133 -16.59 25.57 0.98
N GLY A 134 -15.54 24.74 0.92
CA GLY A 134 -15.01 23.97 2.04
C GLY A 134 -15.74 22.67 2.34
N HIS A 135 -16.62 22.22 1.45
CA HIS A 135 -17.23 20.89 1.50
C HIS A 135 -16.30 19.81 0.93
N TYR A 136 -16.71 18.55 1.12
CA TYR A 136 -15.96 17.38 0.68
C TYR A 136 -16.82 16.57 -0.27
N GLU A 137 -16.27 16.23 -1.43
CA GLU A 137 -16.92 15.37 -2.41
C GLU A 137 -16.00 14.20 -2.79
N PRO A 138 -16.53 13.02 -3.15
CA PRO A 138 -15.71 11.90 -3.60
C PRO A 138 -14.86 12.28 -4.81
N ALA A 139 -13.63 11.77 -4.86
CA ALA A 139 -12.73 11.97 -5.98
C ALA A 139 -12.02 10.67 -6.37
N ASP A 140 -12.10 10.31 -7.65
CA ASP A 140 -11.45 9.12 -8.21
C ASP A 140 -10.10 9.43 -8.88
N THR A 141 -9.67 10.69 -8.85
CA THR A 141 -8.41 11.14 -9.42
C THR A 141 -7.86 12.36 -8.70
N TRP A 142 -6.56 12.59 -8.88
CA TRP A 142 -5.88 13.80 -8.44
C TRP A 142 -5.93 14.87 -9.53
N GLU A 143 -6.57 15.99 -9.22
CA GLU A 143 -6.62 17.17 -10.05
C GLU A 143 -5.58 18.18 -9.59
N ARG A 144 -4.92 18.79 -10.57
CA ARG A 144 -3.84 19.73 -10.32
C ARG A 144 -4.36 20.95 -9.55
N TYR A 145 -3.65 21.31 -8.49
CA TYR A 145 -3.93 22.43 -7.58
C TYR A 145 -5.17 22.29 -6.69
N SER A 146 -5.87 21.16 -6.77
CA SER A 146 -6.98 20.82 -5.87
C SER A 146 -6.45 20.32 -4.52
N HIS A 147 -7.27 20.49 -3.48
CA HIS A 147 -6.99 20.00 -2.13
C HIS A 147 -7.83 18.79 -1.82
N TYR A 148 -7.30 17.91 -0.98
CA TYR A 148 -7.90 16.62 -0.67
C TYR A 148 -7.83 16.30 0.82
N ARG A 149 -8.85 15.60 1.31
CA ARG A 149 -8.80 14.79 2.52
C ARG A 149 -8.71 13.32 2.11
N ILE A 150 -7.90 12.57 2.83
CA ILE A 150 -7.72 11.13 2.61
C ILE A 150 -8.14 10.42 3.90
N LEU A 151 -9.06 9.47 3.79
CA LEU A 151 -9.57 8.67 4.91
C LEU A 151 -9.22 7.21 4.68
N THR A 152 -8.98 6.43 5.73
CA THR A 152 -9.03 4.96 5.62
C THR A 152 -10.47 4.51 5.43
N ALA A 153 -10.72 3.56 4.52
CA ALA A 153 -12.08 3.10 4.24
C ALA A 153 -12.74 2.41 5.44
N GLY A 154 -11.98 1.57 6.16
CA GLY A 154 -12.49 0.78 7.28
C GLY A 154 -12.84 1.60 8.53
N SER A 155 -11.89 2.39 9.05
CA SER A 155 -12.10 3.15 10.31
C SER A 155 -12.54 4.60 10.10
N GLN A 156 -12.58 5.10 8.86
CA GLN A 156 -12.93 6.49 8.53
C GLN A 156 -12.04 7.54 9.22
N LEU A 157 -10.87 7.14 9.73
CA LEU A 157 -9.88 8.07 10.26
C LEU A 157 -9.16 8.78 9.12
N ALA A 158 -8.85 10.05 9.34
CA ALA A 158 -8.19 10.90 8.37
C ALA A 158 -6.68 10.81 8.49
N LEU A 159 -6.01 10.91 7.34
CA LEU A 159 -4.59 11.15 7.30
C LEU A 159 -4.28 12.55 7.83
N GLU A 160 -3.28 12.65 8.69
CA GLU A 160 -2.79 13.91 9.23
C GLU A 160 -1.26 14.02 9.09
N ALA A 161 -0.82 15.16 8.57
CA ALA A 161 0.58 15.55 8.53
C ALA A 161 0.94 16.33 9.81
N PRO A 162 2.04 15.97 10.50
CA PRO A 162 2.52 16.75 11.65
C PRO A 162 2.95 18.15 11.23
N SER A 163 2.79 19.14 12.10
CA SER A 163 3.00 20.54 11.75
C SER A 163 4.43 20.90 11.36
N ASP A 164 5.39 20.21 11.96
CA ASP A 164 6.83 20.43 11.76
C ASP A 164 7.44 19.43 10.77
N GLY A 165 6.59 18.66 10.07
CA GLY A 165 7.00 17.55 9.22
C GLY A 165 7.22 16.24 9.99
N GLY A 166 7.59 15.19 9.27
CA GLY A 166 7.76 13.85 9.80
C GLY A 166 6.66 12.87 9.37
N PRO A 167 6.58 11.69 10.01
CA PRO A 167 5.70 10.61 9.57
C PRO A 167 4.22 10.97 9.68
N LEU A 168 3.46 10.63 8.63
CA LEU A 168 2.01 10.73 8.62
C LEU A 168 1.38 9.78 9.64
N PHE A 169 0.22 10.16 10.15
CA PHE A 169 -0.54 9.35 11.09
C PHE A 169 -2.04 9.48 10.88
N LEU A 170 -2.82 8.58 11.48
CA LEU A 170 -4.29 8.63 11.48
C LEU A 170 -4.81 9.46 12.65
N ALA A 171 -5.79 10.31 12.40
CA ALA A 171 -6.47 11.12 13.39
C ALA A 171 -7.98 11.17 13.14
N ALA A 172 -8.74 11.64 14.13
CA ALA A 172 -10.15 11.93 13.92
C ALA A 172 -10.32 13.02 12.84
N PRO A 173 -11.27 12.89 11.90
CA PRO A 173 -11.47 13.89 10.85
C PRO A 173 -11.72 15.29 11.42
N ASN A 174 -10.98 16.28 10.91
CA ASN A 174 -11.14 17.69 11.24
C ASN A 174 -10.75 18.57 10.04
N ASP A 175 -11.26 19.79 9.96
CA ASP A 175 -11.05 20.67 8.80
C ASP A 175 -9.74 21.47 8.85
N GLY A 176 -8.85 21.13 9.79
CA GLY A 176 -7.56 21.76 9.99
C GLY A 176 -6.58 21.51 8.84
N PRO A 177 -5.52 22.33 8.76
CA PRO A 177 -4.54 22.25 7.68
C PRO A 177 -3.73 20.95 7.67
N GLY A 178 -3.64 20.25 8.81
CA GLY A 178 -2.97 18.95 8.93
C GLY A 178 -3.56 17.85 8.05
N GLN A 179 -4.86 17.95 7.69
CA GLN A 179 -5.58 16.94 6.92
C GLN A 179 -5.88 17.38 5.48
N ARG A 180 -5.27 18.48 5.02
CA ARG A 180 -5.43 19.01 3.66
C ARG A 180 -4.18 18.77 2.84
N PHE A 181 -4.33 17.97 1.79
CA PHE A 181 -3.25 17.61 0.88
C PHE A 181 -3.50 18.21 -0.50
N LYS A 182 -2.57 19.01 -1.00
CA LYS A 182 -2.62 19.60 -2.34
C LYS A 182 -1.94 18.69 -3.35
N ALA A 183 -2.61 18.44 -4.48
CA ALA A 183 -2.00 17.70 -5.59
C ALA A 183 -1.34 18.62 -6.62
N GLU A 184 -0.13 18.29 -7.05
CA GLU A 184 0.59 18.96 -8.13
C GLU A 184 1.18 17.97 -9.14
N TYR A 185 1.67 18.52 -10.26
CA TYR A 185 2.28 17.74 -11.32
C TYR A 185 3.59 17.08 -10.88
N THR A 186 3.79 15.82 -11.27
CA THR A 186 5.09 15.13 -11.18
C THR A 186 5.67 14.98 -12.58
N CYS A 187 6.95 15.32 -12.75
CA CYS A 187 7.67 15.05 -13.99
C CYS A 187 7.83 13.53 -14.16
N LEU A 188 7.26 12.99 -15.24
CA LEU A 188 7.40 11.57 -15.56
C LEU A 188 8.73 11.31 -16.26
N GLY A 189 9.37 10.20 -15.91
CA GLY A 189 10.57 9.67 -16.57
C GLY A 189 10.25 8.45 -17.44
N GLU A 190 11.21 8.00 -18.25
CA GLU A 190 11.01 6.89 -19.22
C GLU A 190 10.63 5.55 -18.59
N GLN A 191 10.90 5.36 -17.29
CA GLN A 191 10.57 4.13 -16.55
C GLN A 191 9.14 4.14 -15.95
N ASP A 192 8.41 5.24 -16.07
CA ASP A 192 7.06 5.32 -15.52
C ASP A 192 6.08 4.51 -16.36
N SER A 193 5.26 3.68 -15.71
CA SER A 193 4.16 3.00 -16.38
C SER A 193 3.20 4.05 -16.97
N PRO A 194 2.94 4.04 -18.29
CA PRO A 194 2.03 4.99 -18.91
C PRO A 194 0.57 4.79 -18.47
N GLN A 195 0.28 3.70 -17.75
CA GLN A 195 -1.06 3.38 -17.25
C GLN A 195 -1.39 4.11 -15.93
N ARG A 196 -0.39 4.69 -15.24
CA ARG A 196 -0.60 5.37 -13.96
C ARG A 196 -0.27 6.86 -14.08
N HIS A 197 -1.22 7.69 -13.67
CA HIS A 197 -1.01 9.11 -13.52
C HIS A 197 -0.45 9.38 -12.13
N TYR A 198 0.78 9.91 -12.05
CA TYR A 198 1.43 10.23 -10.79
C TYR A 198 1.35 11.72 -10.48
N GLN A 199 1.09 12.06 -9.22
CA GLN A 199 1.05 13.43 -8.71
C GLN A 199 1.93 13.55 -7.46
N SER A 200 2.47 14.75 -7.26
CA SER A 200 3.11 15.11 -6.01
C SER A 200 2.04 15.58 -5.05
N LEU A 201 2.08 15.10 -3.82
CA LEU A 201 1.17 15.53 -2.77
C LEU A 201 1.92 16.42 -1.78
N TYR A 202 1.28 17.50 -1.36
CA TYR A 202 1.84 18.48 -0.42
C TYR A 202 0.88 18.65 0.74
N SER A 203 1.39 18.57 1.96
CA SER A 203 0.70 19.01 3.17
C SER A 203 1.12 20.45 3.51
N HIS A 204 0.54 21.01 4.57
CA HIS A 204 1.00 22.30 5.08
C HIS A 204 2.46 22.25 5.61
N ALA A 205 2.95 21.07 5.98
CA ALA A 205 4.30 20.85 6.51
C ALA A 205 5.33 20.52 5.41
N GLY A 206 4.91 20.54 4.15
CA GLY A 206 5.75 20.30 2.99
C GLY A 206 5.33 19.10 2.16
N ARG A 207 6.23 18.67 1.27
CA ARG A 207 5.97 17.63 0.28
C ARG A 207 5.91 16.25 0.94
N LEU A 208 4.97 15.41 0.50
CA LEU A 208 4.93 14.01 0.91
C LEU A 208 6.00 13.21 0.18
N ASP A 209 6.72 12.40 0.94
CA ASP A 209 7.86 11.62 0.46
C ASP A 209 8.02 10.30 1.23
N ILE A 210 8.95 9.48 0.76
CA ILE A 210 9.49 8.34 1.51
C ILE A 210 10.92 8.69 1.89
N PRO A 211 11.27 8.62 3.19
CA PRO A 211 12.62 8.93 3.64
C PRO A 211 13.62 8.02 2.92
N HIS A 212 14.70 8.65 2.45
CA HIS A 212 15.71 8.09 1.55
C HIS A 212 15.90 6.56 1.63
N TYR A 213 15.65 5.92 0.50
CA TYR A 213 16.34 4.70 0.14
C TYR A 213 17.76 5.06 -0.34
N PRO A 214 18.82 4.42 0.15
CA PRO A 214 20.07 4.39 -0.61
C PRO A 214 19.80 3.57 -1.88
N LEU A 215 19.65 4.26 -3.01
CA LEU A 215 19.79 3.62 -4.33
C LEU A 215 21.20 3.01 -4.35
N ARG A 216 21.30 1.68 -4.27
CA ARG A 216 22.52 0.96 -4.62
C ARG A 216 22.51 0.58 -6.09
#